data_AF-A0A7R6TLY4-F1
#
_entry.id   AF-A0A7R6TLY4-F1
#
_cell.length_a   1.000
_cell.length_b   1.000
_cell.length_c   1.000
_cell.angle_alpha   90.00
_cell.angle_beta   90.00
_cell.angle_gamma   90.00
#
_symmetry.space_group_name_H-M   'P 1'
#
loop_
_entity.id
_entity.type
_entity.pdbx_description
1 polymer ?
#
loop_
_entity_poly.entity_id
_entity_poly.type
_entity_poly.pdbx_seq_one_letter_code
_entity_poly.pdbx_strand_id
1 'polypeptide(L)'
;MTTHYFRACLLSLALLAAQPALSNQALILPPGTFNPAQTLPAPPPDNSLEAATERATIKEAYRDATPEERAAAKQDAANESVRLYADVLPGFDLDKLPASKALFKTVRTNEKIQTGAFKTYFNRQRPYQVDSDITPCLPPKNFDINASDPSGHTTMAFSSAVVLAHLLPEYAPAIMQRAEQYGRHRIVCGAHHPFDVRSGQVLGTLIGFTLIKSPALQAQLEAARSELSRSITKPTALIGTEWVATRINGDAVIGHAPTLTIEGNKAYGSSGCNRYTGQVTLGNKDAMQFGPAASTRMACPGNTDQQEAAYLKALHGVTAYHLNTGSLILLDAQYNKVIEFKILPESQLP
;
A
#
# COMPACT_ATOMS: atom_id res chain seq x y z
N MET A 1 -57.01 45.25 51.47
CA MET A 1 -55.70 45.90 51.26
C MET A 1 -54.65 44.82 51.30
N THR A 2 -54.38 44.16 50.16
CA THR A 2 -53.20 44.38 49.30
C THR A 2 -51.89 43.95 49.97
N THR A 3 -51.38 42.79 49.56
CA THR A 3 -49.99 42.61 49.11
C THR A 3 -49.84 41.24 48.45
N HIS A 4 -49.71 41.24 47.12
CA HIS A 4 -49.30 40.09 46.33
C HIS A 4 -47.76 39.95 46.43
N TYR A 5 -47.28 38.78 46.83
CA TYR A 5 -45.86 38.42 46.70
C TYR A 5 -45.69 37.59 45.42
N PHE A 6 -45.09 38.18 44.40
CA PHE A 6 -44.60 37.50 43.20
C PHE A 6 -43.40 36.61 43.59
N ARG A 7 -43.54 35.29 43.44
CA ARG A 7 -42.40 34.37 43.45
C ARG A 7 -41.73 34.40 42.09
N ALA A 8 -40.54 35.02 42.00
CA ALA A 8 -39.66 34.88 40.84
C ALA A 8 -38.95 33.51 40.91
N CYS A 9 -39.34 32.57 40.05
CA CYS A 9 -38.55 31.37 39.77
C CYS A 9 -37.41 31.74 38.81
N LEU A 10 -36.21 31.95 39.34
CA LEU A 10 -34.98 31.94 38.53
C LEU A 10 -34.61 30.48 38.24
N LEU A 11 -34.94 30.02 37.03
CA LEU A 11 -34.39 28.78 36.47
C LEU A 11 -32.93 29.04 36.07
N SER A 12 -32.00 28.66 36.95
CA SER A 12 -30.58 28.60 36.63
C SER A 12 -30.35 27.47 35.63
N LEU A 13 -30.24 27.79 34.34
CA LEU A 13 -29.78 26.86 33.31
C LEU A 13 -28.28 26.59 33.57
N ALA A 14 -27.96 25.51 34.27
CA ALA A 14 -26.61 25.01 34.34
C ALA A 14 -26.24 24.45 32.95
N LEU A 15 -25.52 25.25 32.15
CA LEU A 15 -24.77 24.72 31.02
C LEU A 15 -23.73 23.75 31.57
N LEU A 16 -24.05 22.45 31.54
CA LEU A 16 -23.02 21.42 31.58
C LEU A 16 -22.20 21.56 30.29
N ALA A 17 -21.11 22.32 30.38
CA ALA A 17 -20.00 22.16 29.47
C ALA A 17 -19.52 20.71 29.62
N ALA A 18 -19.89 19.84 28.67
CA ALA A 18 -19.31 18.53 28.55
C ALA A 18 -17.81 18.71 28.29
N GLN A 19 -17.01 18.65 29.34
CA GLN A 19 -15.57 18.47 29.19
C GLN A 19 -15.38 17.15 28.44
N PRO A 20 -14.54 17.09 27.40
CA PRO A 20 -14.18 15.81 26.83
C PRO A 20 -13.41 15.07 27.93
N ALA A 21 -14.09 14.12 28.59
CA ALA A 21 -13.40 13.11 29.33
C ALA A 21 -12.38 12.52 28.37
N LEU A 22 -11.09 12.71 28.65
CA LEU A 22 -10.02 11.90 28.10
C LEU A 22 -10.27 10.49 28.62
N SER A 23 -11.26 9.83 28.02
CA SER A 23 -11.56 8.43 28.23
C SER A 23 -10.28 7.69 27.87
N ASN A 24 -9.67 7.10 28.88
CA ASN A 24 -8.62 6.11 28.70
C ASN A 24 -9.29 4.95 27.96
N GLN A 25 -9.37 5.03 26.63
CA GLN A 25 -10.11 4.07 25.82
C GLN A 25 -9.59 2.68 26.16
N ALA A 26 -10.49 1.82 26.65
CA ALA A 26 -10.15 0.45 26.99
C ALA A 26 -9.46 -0.21 25.81
N LEU A 27 -8.39 -0.95 26.10
CA LEU A 27 -7.63 -1.68 25.10
C LEU A 27 -8.55 -2.65 24.36
N ILE A 28 -8.61 -2.55 23.03
CA ILE A 28 -9.53 -3.32 22.19
C ILE A 28 -9.14 -4.81 22.18
N LEU A 29 -7.83 -5.08 22.14
CA LEU A 29 -7.24 -6.41 22.19
C LEU A 29 -6.44 -6.54 23.50
N PRO A 30 -7.07 -6.93 24.63
CA PRO A 30 -6.36 -7.16 25.87
C PRO A 30 -5.33 -8.30 25.75
N PRO A 31 -4.34 -8.37 26.66
CA PRO A 31 -3.44 -9.53 26.74
C PRO A 31 -4.22 -10.85 26.79
N GLY A 32 -3.78 -11.85 26.04
CA GLY A 32 -4.46 -13.15 25.94
C GLY A 32 -5.57 -13.23 24.88
N THR A 33 -5.83 -12.15 24.14
CA THR A 33 -6.71 -12.18 22.95
C THR A 33 -6.26 -13.24 21.95
N PHE A 34 -4.94 -13.33 21.72
CA PHE A 34 -4.33 -14.43 20.99
C PHE A 34 -3.43 -15.22 21.94
N ASN A 35 -3.61 -16.54 21.99
CA ASN A 35 -2.75 -17.43 22.75
C ASN A 35 -1.49 -17.76 21.92
N PRO A 36 -0.28 -17.42 22.39
CA PRO A 36 0.95 -17.67 21.63
C PRO A 36 1.12 -19.12 21.16
N ALA A 37 0.88 -20.08 22.06
CA ALA A 37 1.06 -21.51 21.79
C ALA A 37 0.06 -22.09 20.77
N GLN A 38 -1.07 -21.42 20.57
CA GLN A 38 -2.13 -21.86 19.64
C GLN A 38 -2.14 -21.05 18.34
N THR A 39 -1.49 -19.88 18.32
CA THR A 39 -1.56 -18.94 17.20
C THR A 39 -0.37 -19.07 16.27
N LEU A 40 0.84 -19.26 16.82
CA LEU A 40 2.07 -19.39 16.04
C LEU A 40 2.82 -20.67 16.41
N PRO A 41 3.51 -21.31 15.46
CA PRO A 41 4.46 -22.38 15.79
C PRO A 41 5.61 -21.82 16.63
N ALA A 42 6.21 -22.67 17.47
CA ALA A 42 7.43 -22.30 18.18
C ALA A 42 8.58 -22.06 17.20
N PRO A 43 9.44 -21.05 17.44
CA PRO A 43 10.61 -20.83 16.61
C PRO A 43 11.59 -22.01 16.68
N PRO A 44 12.35 -22.26 15.61
CA PRO A 44 13.34 -23.33 15.61
C PRO A 44 14.41 -23.08 16.68
N PRO A 45 14.85 -24.12 17.41
CA PRO A 45 15.97 -23.99 18.36
C PRO A 45 17.23 -23.47 17.68
N ASP A 46 18.00 -22.62 18.36
CA ASP A 46 19.15 -21.92 17.75
C ASP A 46 20.24 -22.86 17.20
N ASN A 47 20.36 -24.05 17.77
CA ASN A 47 21.29 -25.11 17.37
C ASN A 47 20.74 -26.07 16.30
N SER A 48 19.53 -25.84 15.79
CA SER A 48 18.92 -26.68 14.75
C SER A 48 19.46 -26.36 13.34
N LEU A 49 19.28 -27.31 12.41
CA LEU A 49 19.59 -27.11 11.00
C LEU A 49 18.72 -26.00 10.38
N GLU A 50 17.47 -25.88 10.81
CA GLU A 50 16.57 -24.83 10.35
C GLU A 50 17.10 -23.44 10.76
N ALA A 51 17.45 -23.25 12.03
CA ALA A 51 18.05 -22.00 12.50
C ALA A 51 19.38 -21.68 11.81
N ALA A 52 20.20 -22.69 11.50
CA ALA A 52 21.42 -22.49 10.71
C ALA A 52 21.12 -22.03 9.27
N THR A 53 20.08 -22.60 8.64
CA THR A 53 19.61 -22.22 7.29
C THR A 53 19.05 -20.80 7.27
N GLU A 54 18.36 -20.39 8.33
CA GLU A 54 17.90 -19.02 8.50
C GLU A 54 19.06 -18.02 8.53
N ARG A 55 20.13 -18.32 9.26
CA ARG A 55 21.33 -17.47 9.30
C ARG A 55 22.05 -17.40 7.96
N ALA A 56 22.13 -18.51 7.23
CA ALA A 56 22.66 -18.52 5.87
C ALA A 56 21.82 -17.64 4.93
N THR A 57 20.49 -17.75 5.01
CA THR A 57 19.56 -16.90 4.25
C THR A 57 19.75 -15.41 4.54
N ILE A 58 20.02 -15.03 5.79
CA ILE A 58 20.30 -13.63 6.15
C ILE A 58 21.59 -13.13 5.49
N LYS A 59 22.67 -13.91 5.59
CA LYS A 59 23.98 -13.56 5.00
C LYS A 59 23.86 -13.43 3.47
N GLU A 60 23.14 -14.35 2.83
CA GLU A 60 22.82 -14.30 1.41
C GLU A 60 21.97 -13.08 1.03
N ALA A 61 20.88 -12.81 1.75
CA ALA A 61 20.03 -11.67 1.50
C ALA A 61 20.78 -10.33 1.61
N TYR A 62 21.73 -10.20 2.54
CA TYR A 62 22.58 -9.02 2.64
C TYR A 62 23.62 -8.91 1.52
N ARG A 63 24.23 -10.05 1.14
CA ARG A 63 25.22 -10.14 0.05
C ARG A 63 24.60 -9.73 -1.29
N ASP A 64 23.41 -10.26 -1.58
CA ASP A 64 22.75 -10.11 -2.88
C ASP A 64 21.96 -8.81 -2.99
N ALA A 65 21.63 -8.16 -1.87
CA ALA A 65 20.96 -6.87 -1.88
C ALA A 65 21.83 -5.77 -2.51
N THR A 66 21.22 -4.97 -3.38
CA THR A 66 21.89 -3.82 -3.98
C THR A 66 22.23 -2.77 -2.90
N PRO A 67 23.16 -1.83 -3.17
CA PRO A 67 23.39 -0.68 -2.30
C PRO A 67 22.10 0.08 -1.96
N GLU A 68 21.20 0.24 -2.95
CA GLU A 68 19.92 0.92 -2.81
C GLU A 68 18.96 0.13 -1.91
N GLU A 69 18.85 -1.19 -2.08
CA GLU A 69 18.04 -2.04 -1.20
C GLU A 69 18.56 -2.01 0.24
N ARG A 70 19.88 -2.04 0.45
CA ARG A 70 20.45 -1.94 1.81
C ARG A 70 20.17 -0.57 2.44
N ALA A 71 20.20 0.50 1.66
CA ALA A 71 19.81 1.83 2.13
C ALA A 71 18.32 1.89 2.48
N ALA A 72 17.46 1.36 1.63
CA ALA A 72 16.01 1.27 1.87
C ALA A 72 15.71 0.42 3.12
N ALA A 73 16.39 -0.71 3.30
CA ALA A 73 16.24 -1.55 4.49
C ALA A 73 16.63 -0.83 5.78
N LYS A 74 17.67 0.01 5.73
CA LYS A 74 18.07 0.87 6.85
C LYS A 74 17.04 1.96 7.16
N GLN A 75 16.45 2.57 6.13
CA GLN A 75 15.38 3.55 6.30
C GLN A 75 14.13 2.92 6.93
N ASP A 76 13.71 1.76 6.43
CA ASP A 76 12.59 1.00 7.00
C ASP A 76 12.86 0.59 8.44
N ALA A 77 14.10 0.23 8.76
CA ALA A 77 14.52 -0.07 10.12
C ALA A 77 14.41 1.10 11.10
N ALA A 78 14.52 2.33 10.60
CA ALA A 78 14.35 3.54 11.42
C ALA A 78 12.87 3.96 11.54
N ASN A 79 11.99 3.45 10.68
CA ASN A 79 10.59 3.86 10.61
C ASN A 79 9.67 2.87 11.32
N GLU A 80 9.30 3.15 12.57
CA GLU A 80 8.33 2.36 13.35
C GLU A 80 6.91 2.97 13.33
N SER A 81 6.45 3.38 12.14
CA SER A 81 5.16 4.05 11.95
C SER A 81 4.46 3.62 10.66
N VAL A 82 3.14 3.81 10.60
CA VAL A 82 2.33 3.67 9.38
C VAL A 82 2.80 4.61 8.24
N ARG A 83 3.68 5.58 8.53
CA ARG A 83 4.36 6.39 7.52
C ARG A 83 5.12 5.57 6.47
N LEU A 84 5.42 4.29 6.74
CA LEU A 84 6.07 3.41 5.78
C LEU A 84 5.30 3.27 4.45
N TYR A 85 4.00 3.57 4.41
CA TYR A 85 3.18 3.51 3.19
C TYR A 85 3.14 4.82 2.38
N ALA A 86 3.86 5.86 2.80
CA ALA A 86 3.86 7.15 2.09
C ALA A 86 4.47 7.05 0.68
N ASP A 87 5.30 6.05 0.41
CA ASP A 87 5.90 5.78 -0.90
C ASP A 87 4.94 5.08 -1.88
N VAL A 88 3.91 4.40 -1.37
CA VAL A 88 2.89 3.70 -2.19
C VAL A 88 1.55 4.40 -2.24
N LEU A 89 1.26 5.32 -1.31
CA LEU A 89 0.00 6.07 -1.23
C LEU A 89 0.20 7.55 -1.60
N PRO A 90 -0.18 7.96 -2.83
CA PRO A 90 -0.04 9.34 -3.27
C PRO A 90 -0.85 10.30 -2.39
N GLY A 91 -0.16 11.27 -1.78
CA GLY A 91 -0.79 12.25 -0.87
C GLY A 91 -0.89 11.79 0.58
N PHE A 92 -0.34 10.62 0.94
CA PHE A 92 -0.34 10.15 2.32
C PHE A 92 0.70 10.90 3.18
N ASP A 93 0.21 11.90 3.91
CA ASP A 93 0.99 12.67 4.87
C ASP A 93 0.31 12.59 6.25
N LEU A 94 0.83 11.71 7.12
CA LEU A 94 0.19 11.43 8.42
C LEU A 94 0.08 12.68 9.31
N ASP A 95 0.90 13.71 9.10
CA ASP A 95 0.81 14.95 9.88
C ASP A 95 -0.35 15.86 9.44
N LYS A 96 -0.90 15.63 8.25
CA LYS A 96 -2.11 16.29 7.73
C LYS A 96 -3.37 15.43 7.86
N LEU A 97 -3.24 14.23 8.43
CA LEU A 97 -4.31 13.23 8.54
C LEU A 97 -4.62 12.92 10.01
N PRO A 98 -5.20 13.85 10.79
CA PRO A 98 -5.45 13.66 12.22
C PRO A 98 -6.34 12.46 12.56
N ALA A 99 -7.36 12.15 11.77
CA ALA A 99 -8.22 10.99 12.01
C ALA A 99 -7.45 9.68 11.79
N SER A 100 -6.68 9.60 10.71
CA SER A 100 -5.82 8.46 10.40
C SER A 100 -4.71 8.31 11.45
N LYS A 101 -4.11 9.41 11.90
CA LYS A 101 -3.10 9.43 12.97
C LYS A 101 -3.66 8.89 14.29
N ALA A 102 -4.89 9.27 14.65
CA ALA A 102 -5.58 8.74 15.82
C ALA A 102 -5.87 7.24 15.68
N LEU A 103 -6.40 6.81 14.53
CA LEU A 103 -6.64 5.40 14.23
C LEU A 103 -5.37 4.56 14.37
N PHE A 104 -4.27 4.94 13.70
CA PHE A 104 -3.05 4.14 13.72
C PHE A 104 -2.30 4.21 15.04
N LYS A 105 -2.55 5.21 15.89
CA LYS A 105 -2.13 5.19 17.30
C LYS A 105 -2.85 4.08 18.06
N THR A 106 -4.17 3.94 17.88
CA THR A 106 -4.97 2.86 18.48
C THR A 106 -4.52 1.49 17.97
N VAL A 107 -4.33 1.33 16.66
CA VAL A 107 -3.82 0.08 16.05
C VAL A 107 -2.47 -0.30 16.64
N ARG A 108 -1.50 0.63 16.66
CA ARG A 108 -0.15 0.39 17.20
C ARG A 108 -0.15 0.06 18.69
N THR A 109 -1.08 0.64 19.46
CA THR A 109 -1.20 0.35 20.90
C THR A 109 -1.65 -1.09 21.12
N ASN A 110 -2.68 -1.54 20.40
CA ASN A 110 -3.18 -2.91 20.48
C ASN A 110 -2.17 -3.92 19.94
N GLU A 111 -1.52 -3.60 18.82
CA GLU A 111 -0.49 -4.46 18.24
C GLU A 111 0.68 -4.67 19.21
N LYS A 112 1.23 -3.61 19.81
CA LYS A 112 2.35 -3.74 20.75
C LYS A 112 2.06 -4.66 21.93
N ILE A 113 0.84 -4.64 22.44
CA ILE A 113 0.43 -5.51 23.56
C ILE A 113 0.45 -6.98 23.14
N GLN A 114 -0.10 -7.30 21.97
CA GLN A 114 -0.10 -8.67 21.46
C GLN A 114 1.33 -9.13 21.12
N THR A 115 2.09 -8.34 20.37
CA THR A 115 3.49 -8.65 20.02
C THR A 115 4.35 -8.86 21.28
N GLY A 116 4.18 -8.04 22.31
CA GLY A 116 4.89 -8.18 23.58
C GLY A 116 4.61 -9.51 24.27
N ALA A 117 3.34 -9.94 24.33
CA ALA A 117 2.98 -11.22 24.94
C ALA A 117 3.65 -12.41 24.24
N PHE A 118 3.72 -12.38 22.90
CA PHE A 118 4.36 -13.43 22.11
C PHE A 118 5.88 -13.44 22.28
N LYS A 119 6.53 -12.27 22.27
CA LYS A 119 7.97 -12.15 22.51
C LYS A 119 8.37 -12.68 23.88
N THR A 120 7.60 -12.37 24.92
CA THR A 120 7.82 -12.92 26.26
C THR A 120 7.67 -14.44 26.28
N TYR A 121 6.69 -14.98 25.54
CA TYR A 121 6.44 -16.41 25.49
C TYR A 121 7.55 -17.18 24.75
N PHE A 122 7.97 -16.71 23.57
CA PHE A 122 8.97 -17.41 22.76
C PHE A 122 10.42 -17.12 23.16
N ASN A 123 10.71 -15.93 23.73
CA ASN A 123 12.02 -15.58 24.28
C ASN A 123 13.20 -15.90 23.33
N ARG A 124 13.03 -15.58 22.04
CA ARG A 124 13.96 -15.96 20.97
C ARG A 124 15.11 -14.97 20.79
N GLN A 125 16.34 -15.48 20.68
CA GLN A 125 17.52 -14.69 20.36
C GLN A 125 17.49 -14.13 18.92
N ARG A 126 18.04 -12.93 18.75
CA ARG A 126 18.21 -12.24 17.47
C ARG A 126 19.34 -12.87 16.66
N PRO A 127 19.36 -12.73 15.31
CA PRO A 127 20.43 -13.29 14.48
C PRO A 127 21.84 -12.92 14.94
N TYR A 128 22.09 -11.63 15.18
CA TYR A 128 23.39 -11.11 15.60
C TYR A 128 23.80 -11.49 17.03
N GLN A 129 22.88 -12.07 17.84
CA GLN A 129 23.22 -12.57 19.17
C GLN A 129 23.78 -13.99 19.14
N VAL A 130 23.44 -14.76 18.10
CA VAL A 130 23.83 -16.18 17.96
C VAL A 130 24.89 -16.41 16.88
N ASP A 131 25.15 -15.41 16.05
CA ASP A 131 26.14 -15.45 14.97
C ASP A 131 26.77 -14.08 14.77
N SER A 132 28.03 -13.95 15.16
CA SER A 132 28.80 -12.69 15.14
C SER A 132 29.10 -12.18 13.74
N ASP A 133 28.96 -12.99 12.70
CA ASP A 133 29.17 -12.55 11.32
C ASP A 133 27.96 -11.75 10.79
N ILE A 134 26.83 -11.78 11.50
CA ILE A 134 25.64 -11.02 11.13
C ILE A 134 25.67 -9.67 11.85
N THR A 135 25.91 -8.59 11.10
CA THR A 135 25.86 -7.23 11.62
C THR A 135 24.51 -6.58 11.27
N PRO A 136 23.72 -6.13 12.26
CA PRO A 136 22.45 -5.48 11.96
C PRO A 136 22.67 -4.09 11.35
N CYS A 137 21.81 -3.68 10.42
CA CYS A 137 21.96 -2.41 9.70
C CYS A 137 21.72 -1.15 10.55
N LEU A 138 21.12 -1.32 11.73
CA LEU A 138 21.03 -0.33 12.81
C LEU A 138 21.51 -0.95 14.13
N PRO A 139 22.08 -0.15 15.04
CA PRO A 139 22.46 -0.62 16.37
C PRO A 139 21.29 -1.26 17.12
N PRO A 140 21.51 -2.40 17.81
CA PRO A 140 20.53 -3.00 18.70
C PRO A 140 20.04 -2.02 19.78
N LYS A 141 18.78 -2.15 20.21
CA LYS A 141 18.22 -1.39 21.33
C LYS A 141 18.47 -2.16 22.64
N ASN A 142 18.99 -1.49 23.66
CA ASN A 142 19.49 -2.11 24.91
C ASN A 142 18.44 -2.80 25.80
N PHE A 143 17.14 -2.70 25.49
CA PHE A 143 16.04 -3.30 26.26
C PHE A 143 15.40 -4.53 25.59
N ASP A 144 15.96 -5.00 24.48
CA ASP A 144 15.32 -5.96 23.57
C ASP A 144 15.99 -7.36 23.61
N ILE A 145 16.44 -7.78 24.80
CA ILE A 145 17.09 -9.09 24.99
C ILE A 145 16.09 -10.20 24.68
N ASN A 146 16.46 -11.09 23.74
CA ASN A 146 15.70 -12.28 23.36
C ASN A 146 14.25 -12.01 22.92
N ALA A 147 14.02 -10.84 22.32
CA ALA A 147 12.72 -10.39 21.84
C ALA A 147 12.59 -10.51 20.31
N SER A 148 13.11 -11.60 19.70
CA SER A 148 13.18 -11.73 18.23
C SER A 148 11.86 -12.16 17.57
N ASP A 149 11.20 -13.20 18.10
CA ASP A 149 9.99 -13.76 17.50
C ASP A 149 8.72 -13.35 18.29
N PRO A 150 7.66 -12.87 17.63
CA PRO A 150 7.59 -12.43 16.24
C PRO A 150 8.30 -11.09 16.01
N SER A 151 8.55 -10.79 14.74
CA SER A 151 9.05 -9.46 14.36
C SER A 151 8.01 -8.37 14.56
N GLY A 152 8.17 -7.56 15.62
CA GLY A 152 7.26 -6.43 15.88
C GLY A 152 7.28 -5.32 14.82
N HIS A 153 8.35 -5.22 14.02
CA HIS A 153 8.37 -4.35 12.84
C HIS A 153 7.41 -4.89 11.78
N THR A 154 7.53 -6.18 11.46
CA THR A 154 6.64 -6.84 10.50
C THR A 154 5.19 -6.92 11.01
N THR A 155 4.96 -7.18 12.30
CA THR A 155 3.62 -7.19 12.90
C THR A 155 2.93 -5.83 12.80
N MET A 156 3.66 -4.74 13.06
CA MET A 156 3.15 -3.38 12.83
C MET A 156 2.82 -3.15 11.35
N ALA A 157 3.72 -3.53 10.43
CA ALA A 157 3.48 -3.36 9.01
C ALA A 157 2.21 -4.09 8.57
N PHE A 158 2.07 -5.38 8.85
CA PHE A 158 0.89 -6.15 8.43
C PHE A 158 -0.41 -5.74 9.14
N SER A 159 -0.37 -5.41 10.43
CA SER A 159 -1.59 -4.93 11.13
C SER A 159 -2.08 -3.59 10.58
N SER A 160 -1.18 -2.67 10.27
CA SER A 160 -1.54 -1.41 9.61
C SER A 160 -1.91 -1.59 8.15
N ALA A 161 -1.28 -2.52 7.42
CA ALA A 161 -1.59 -2.86 6.04
C ALA A 161 -3.03 -3.34 5.89
N VAL A 162 -3.46 -4.28 6.73
CA VAL A 162 -4.83 -4.81 6.69
C VAL A 162 -5.85 -3.70 6.94
N VAL A 163 -5.57 -2.81 7.90
CA VAL A 163 -6.45 -1.66 8.18
C VAL A 163 -6.46 -0.69 6.99
N LEU A 164 -5.30 -0.30 6.44
CA LEU A 164 -5.23 0.58 5.28
C LEU A 164 -5.91 -0.02 4.05
N ALA A 165 -5.68 -1.30 3.75
CA ALA A 165 -6.30 -2.00 2.63
C ALA A 165 -7.83 -2.10 2.78
N HIS A 166 -8.33 -2.16 4.01
CA HIS A 166 -9.76 -2.07 4.28
C HIS A 166 -10.34 -0.66 4.04
N LEU A 167 -9.54 0.40 4.27
CA LEU A 167 -9.94 1.80 4.06
C LEU A 167 -9.78 2.26 2.61
N LEU A 168 -8.79 1.71 1.90
CA LEU A 168 -8.38 2.05 0.54
C LEU A 168 -8.26 0.76 -0.31
N PRO A 169 -9.39 0.10 -0.62
CA PRO A 169 -9.37 -1.19 -1.33
C PRO A 169 -8.71 -1.10 -2.71
N GLU A 170 -8.79 0.05 -3.38
CA GLU A 170 -8.09 0.32 -4.65
C GLU A 170 -6.56 0.23 -4.55
N TYR A 171 -5.99 0.43 -3.36
CA TYR A 171 -4.55 0.34 -3.10
C TYR A 171 -4.15 -0.96 -2.38
N ALA A 172 -5.10 -1.85 -2.09
CA ALA A 172 -4.85 -3.02 -1.23
C ALA A 172 -3.67 -3.89 -1.68
N PRO A 173 -3.50 -4.25 -2.97
CA PRO A 173 -2.33 -5.01 -3.41
C PRO A 173 -1.00 -4.29 -3.15
N ALA A 174 -0.92 -2.99 -3.46
CA ALA A 174 0.29 -2.19 -3.27
C ALA A 174 0.64 -2.03 -1.78
N ILE A 175 -0.37 -1.80 -0.93
CA ILE A 175 -0.20 -1.73 0.52
C ILE A 175 0.35 -3.05 1.07
N MET A 176 -0.25 -4.19 0.69
CA MET A 176 0.18 -5.50 1.18
C MET A 176 1.58 -5.88 0.68
N GLN A 177 1.90 -5.57 -0.59
CA GLN A 177 3.24 -5.75 -1.14
C GLN A 177 4.29 -4.92 -0.39
N ARG A 178 3.95 -3.67 -0.05
CA ARG A 178 4.85 -2.80 0.71
C ARG A 178 5.13 -3.33 2.12
N ALA A 179 4.12 -3.93 2.76
CA ALA A 179 4.27 -4.59 4.06
C ALA A 179 5.20 -5.82 3.99
N GLU A 180 5.08 -6.62 2.93
CA GLU A 180 5.98 -7.75 2.66
C GLU A 180 7.42 -7.27 2.45
N GLN A 181 7.63 -6.24 1.63
CA GLN A 181 8.94 -5.65 1.41
C GLN A 181 9.54 -5.11 2.72
N TYR A 182 8.74 -4.43 3.54
CA TYR A 182 9.17 -3.96 4.86
C TYR A 182 9.62 -5.11 5.77
N GLY A 183 8.90 -6.25 5.73
CA GLY A 183 9.30 -7.49 6.40
C GLY A 183 10.62 -8.07 5.86
N ARG A 184 10.77 -8.16 4.54
CA ARG A 184 12.00 -8.61 3.86
C ARG A 184 13.20 -7.73 4.23
N HIS A 185 13.01 -6.43 4.35
CA HIS A 185 14.04 -5.50 4.81
C HIS A 185 14.53 -5.80 6.23
N ARG A 186 13.73 -6.46 7.08
CA ARG A 186 14.21 -6.92 8.41
C ARG A 186 15.24 -8.03 8.31
N ILE A 187 15.14 -8.89 7.29
CA ILE A 187 16.08 -9.96 6.97
C ILE A 187 17.36 -9.36 6.38
N VAL A 188 17.23 -8.50 5.37
CA VAL A 188 18.38 -7.79 4.74
C VAL A 188 19.13 -6.97 5.80
N CYS A 189 18.41 -6.35 6.73
CA CYS A 189 19.01 -5.61 7.83
C CYS A 189 19.66 -6.50 8.91
N GLY A 190 19.60 -7.84 8.82
CA GLY A 190 20.15 -8.75 9.83
C GLY A 190 19.47 -8.66 11.20
N ALA A 191 18.30 -8.02 11.30
CA ALA A 191 17.65 -7.70 12.57
C ALA A 191 16.70 -8.81 13.06
N HIS A 192 16.23 -9.66 12.15
CA HIS A 192 15.28 -10.73 12.41
C HIS A 192 15.57 -11.96 11.55
N HIS A 193 15.25 -13.13 12.09
CA HIS A 193 15.25 -14.36 11.32
C HIS A 193 14.06 -14.37 10.32
N PRO A 194 14.18 -15.06 9.17
CA PRO A 194 13.05 -15.23 8.23
C PRO A 194 11.77 -15.76 8.89
N PHE A 195 11.87 -16.67 9.85
CA PHE A 195 10.75 -17.17 10.63
C PHE A 195 10.09 -16.05 11.45
N ASP A 196 10.87 -15.17 12.10
CA ASP A 196 10.33 -14.06 12.89
C ASP A 196 9.48 -13.11 12.02
N VAL A 197 9.93 -12.89 10.78
CA VAL A 197 9.21 -12.07 9.79
C VAL A 197 7.89 -12.75 9.41
N ARG A 198 7.90 -14.05 9.13
CA ARG A 198 6.70 -14.83 8.82
C ARG A 198 5.70 -14.84 9.99
N SER A 199 6.18 -15.09 11.21
CA SER A 199 5.41 -15.01 12.44
C SER A 199 4.81 -13.62 12.64
N GLY A 200 5.60 -12.58 12.38
CA GLY A 200 5.15 -11.19 12.43
C GLY A 200 4.05 -10.87 11.42
N GLN A 201 4.16 -11.40 10.20
CA GLN A 201 3.13 -11.28 9.17
C GLN A 201 1.82 -11.93 9.59
N VAL A 202 1.86 -13.17 10.10
CA VAL A 202 0.67 -13.91 10.55
C VAL A 202 -0.01 -13.16 11.69
N LEU A 203 0.73 -12.84 12.76
CA LEU A 203 0.17 -12.15 13.92
C LEU A 203 -0.36 -10.75 13.55
N GLY A 204 0.38 -9.99 12.73
CA GLY A 204 -0.01 -8.66 12.30
C GLY A 204 -1.31 -8.68 11.51
N THR A 205 -1.44 -9.66 10.60
CA THR A 205 -2.66 -9.88 9.82
C THR A 205 -3.85 -10.19 10.72
N LEU A 206 -3.70 -11.11 11.69
CA LEU A 206 -4.76 -11.44 12.66
C LEU A 206 -5.17 -10.22 13.49
N ILE A 207 -4.21 -9.45 14.01
CA ILE A 207 -4.48 -8.21 14.75
C ILE A 207 -5.29 -7.24 13.90
N GLY A 208 -4.84 -6.97 12.67
CA GLY A 208 -5.53 -6.07 11.75
C GLY A 208 -6.96 -6.51 11.47
N PHE A 209 -7.18 -7.79 11.16
CA PHE A 209 -8.51 -8.34 10.88
C PHE A 209 -9.44 -8.30 12.10
N THR A 210 -8.93 -8.58 13.30
CA THR A 210 -9.73 -8.51 14.52
C THR A 210 -10.09 -7.05 14.86
N LEU A 211 -9.15 -6.11 14.66
CA LEU A 211 -9.38 -4.69 14.89
C LEU A 211 -10.44 -4.10 13.95
N ILE A 212 -10.39 -4.38 12.64
CA ILE A 212 -11.38 -3.85 11.69
C ILE A 212 -12.81 -4.37 11.96
N LYS A 213 -12.94 -5.54 12.60
CA LYS A 213 -14.22 -6.12 13.00
C LYS A 213 -14.72 -5.63 14.36
N SER A 214 -13.89 -4.93 15.12
CA SER A 214 -14.26 -4.46 16.46
C SER A 214 -15.24 -3.29 16.38
N PRO A 215 -16.40 -3.35 17.07
CA PRO A 215 -17.30 -2.21 17.22
C PRO A 215 -16.61 -0.97 17.80
N ALA A 216 -15.66 -1.17 18.71
CA ALA A 216 -14.94 -0.08 19.38
C ALA A 216 -14.06 0.75 18.44
N LEU A 217 -13.68 0.20 17.27
CA LEU A 217 -12.84 0.90 16.29
C LEU A 217 -13.65 1.57 15.16
N GLN A 218 -14.94 1.25 15.01
CA GLN A 218 -15.73 1.65 13.83
C GLN A 218 -15.77 3.17 13.60
N ALA A 219 -15.92 3.96 14.67
CA ALA A 219 -15.92 5.42 14.55
C ALA A 219 -14.57 5.96 14.03
N GLN A 220 -13.44 5.36 14.45
CA GLN A 220 -12.12 5.76 13.97
C GLN A 220 -11.89 5.31 12.52
N LEU A 221 -12.38 4.13 12.15
CA LEU A 221 -12.31 3.62 10.77
C LEU A 221 -13.08 4.52 9.80
N GLU A 222 -14.31 4.92 10.16
CA GLU A 222 -15.13 5.78 9.30
C GLU A 222 -14.52 7.18 9.15
N ALA A 223 -14.05 7.77 10.25
CA ALA A 223 -13.38 9.07 10.22
C ALA A 223 -12.12 9.04 9.35
N ALA A 224 -11.27 8.01 9.52
CA ALA A 224 -10.08 7.83 8.70
C ALA A 224 -10.43 7.56 7.23
N ARG A 225 -11.47 6.77 6.94
CA ARG A 225 -11.93 6.50 5.56
C ARG A 225 -12.33 7.78 4.85
N SER A 226 -13.14 8.61 5.50
CA SER A 226 -13.57 9.91 4.97
C SER A 226 -12.39 10.86 4.73
N GLU A 227 -11.41 10.86 5.62
CA GLU A 227 -10.21 11.70 5.52
C GLU A 227 -9.26 11.24 4.40
N LEU A 228 -9.01 9.93 4.32
CA LEU A 228 -8.14 9.32 3.31
C LEU A 228 -8.76 9.44 1.92
N SER A 229 -10.06 9.24 1.74
CA SER A 229 -10.71 9.34 0.42
C SER A 229 -10.64 10.74 -0.19
N ARG A 230 -10.46 11.78 0.63
CA ARG A 230 -10.25 13.16 0.19
C ARG A 230 -8.80 13.49 -0.11
N SER A 231 -7.86 12.80 0.54
CA SER A 231 -6.42 13.14 0.49
C SER A 231 -5.64 12.24 -0.46
N ILE A 232 -6.05 10.98 -0.57
CA ILE A 232 -5.43 9.98 -1.43
C ILE A 232 -6.08 10.04 -2.79
N THR A 233 -5.27 10.34 -3.81
CA THR A 233 -5.75 10.31 -5.19
C THR A 233 -6.03 8.86 -5.57
N LYS A 234 -7.20 8.57 -6.15
CA LYS A 234 -7.50 7.20 -6.59
C LYS A 234 -6.57 6.77 -7.74
N PRO A 235 -6.17 5.49 -7.82
CA PRO A 235 -5.48 4.98 -8.99
C PRO A 235 -6.36 5.17 -10.22
N THR A 236 -5.77 5.57 -11.33
CA THR A 236 -6.49 5.60 -12.61
C THR A 236 -6.66 4.17 -13.09
N ALA A 237 -7.90 3.74 -13.33
CA ALA A 237 -8.16 2.41 -13.87
C ALA A 237 -7.61 2.31 -15.29
N LEU A 238 -6.99 1.19 -15.66
CA LEU A 238 -6.62 0.92 -17.05
C LEU A 238 -7.88 0.73 -17.93
N ILE A 239 -8.80 -0.11 -17.44
CA ILE A 239 -10.06 -0.49 -18.09
C ILE A 239 -11.12 0.57 -17.79
N GLY A 240 -11.93 0.91 -18.79
CA GLY A 240 -12.99 1.91 -18.68
C GLY A 240 -12.50 3.36 -18.67
N THR A 241 -11.20 3.59 -18.87
CA THR A 241 -10.61 4.92 -19.04
C THR A 241 -10.36 5.18 -20.52
N GLU A 242 -10.76 6.37 -20.99
CA GLU A 242 -10.34 6.86 -22.31
C GLU A 242 -8.96 7.52 -22.19
N TRP A 243 -7.98 6.89 -22.83
CA TRP A 243 -6.59 7.33 -22.86
C TRP A 243 -6.33 8.11 -24.15
N VAL A 244 -5.68 9.27 -24.05
CA VAL A 244 -5.37 10.12 -25.21
C VAL A 244 -3.87 10.18 -25.43
N ALA A 245 -3.44 9.81 -26.64
CA ALA A 245 -2.04 9.71 -26.99
C ALA A 245 -1.40 11.10 -27.06
N THR A 246 -0.24 11.22 -26.42
CA THR A 246 0.59 12.43 -26.39
C THR A 246 1.87 12.25 -27.19
N ARG A 247 2.41 11.03 -27.25
CA ARG A 247 3.56 10.67 -28.08
C ARG A 247 3.41 9.28 -28.69
N ILE A 248 3.95 9.11 -29.89
CA ILE A 248 4.03 7.84 -30.61
C ILE A 248 5.49 7.66 -31.06
N ASN A 249 6.16 6.59 -30.61
CA ASN A 249 7.58 6.31 -30.87
C ASN A 249 8.51 7.51 -30.59
N GLY A 250 8.19 8.30 -29.55
CA GLY A 250 8.95 9.49 -29.17
C GLY A 250 8.49 10.78 -29.84
N ASP A 251 7.77 10.74 -30.96
CA ASP A 251 7.25 11.93 -31.64
C ASP A 251 5.98 12.45 -30.97
N ALA A 252 5.85 13.78 -30.88
CA ALA A 252 4.65 14.41 -30.35
C ALA A 252 3.47 14.22 -31.31
N VAL A 253 2.31 13.90 -30.76
CA VAL A 253 1.07 13.79 -31.54
C VAL A 253 0.65 15.17 -32.05
N ILE A 254 0.24 15.23 -33.32
CA ILE A 254 -0.17 16.46 -34.02
C ILE A 254 -1.65 16.36 -34.40
N GLY A 255 -2.39 17.45 -34.26
CA GLY A 255 -3.80 17.52 -34.64
C GLY A 255 -4.69 16.63 -33.76
N HIS A 256 -5.51 15.80 -34.39
CA HIS A 256 -6.40 14.89 -33.67
C HIS A 256 -5.62 13.72 -33.05
N ALA A 257 -5.60 13.68 -31.72
CA ALA A 257 -4.88 12.67 -30.99
C ALA A 257 -5.58 11.30 -31.07
N PRO A 258 -4.84 10.21 -31.33
CA PRO A 258 -5.36 8.87 -31.16
C PRO A 258 -5.82 8.63 -29.72
N THR A 259 -6.86 7.82 -29.56
CA THR A 259 -7.41 7.43 -28.27
C THR A 259 -7.42 5.92 -28.10
N LEU A 260 -7.39 5.46 -26.86
CA LEU A 260 -7.48 4.06 -26.48
C LEU A 260 -8.44 3.92 -25.30
N THR A 261 -9.47 3.10 -25.47
CA THR A 261 -10.34 2.62 -24.40
C THR A 261 -10.31 1.11 -24.38
N ILE A 262 -10.18 0.52 -23.19
CA ILE A 262 -10.20 -0.92 -22.99
C ILE A 262 -11.46 -1.29 -22.22
N GLU A 263 -12.22 -2.25 -22.75
CA GLU A 263 -13.39 -2.85 -22.11
C GLU A 263 -13.34 -4.38 -22.25
N GLY A 264 -13.14 -5.08 -21.14
CA GLY A 264 -12.98 -6.54 -21.14
C GLY A 264 -11.78 -6.96 -22.01
N ASN A 265 -12.04 -7.73 -23.07
CA ASN A 265 -11.03 -8.17 -24.04
C ASN A 265 -10.99 -7.31 -25.32
N LYS A 266 -11.66 -6.16 -25.32
CA LYS A 266 -11.72 -5.25 -26.48
C LYS A 266 -10.93 -3.99 -26.21
N ALA A 267 -10.23 -3.53 -27.24
CA ALA A 267 -9.63 -2.21 -27.31
C ALA A 267 -10.22 -1.46 -28.49
N TYR A 268 -10.56 -0.19 -28.31
CA TYR A 268 -11.13 0.64 -29.36
C TYR A 268 -10.83 2.11 -29.12
N GLY A 269 -11.00 2.94 -30.15
CA GLY A 269 -10.79 4.38 -30.05
C GLY A 269 -10.70 5.04 -31.42
N SER A 270 -10.17 6.26 -31.43
CA SER A 270 -9.75 6.95 -32.64
C SER A 270 -8.28 6.63 -32.92
N SER A 271 -7.91 6.34 -34.16
CA SER A 271 -6.51 6.31 -34.61
C SER A 271 -6.01 7.70 -35.05
N GLY A 272 -6.77 8.75 -34.75
CA GLY A 272 -6.54 10.14 -35.14
C GLY A 272 -7.56 10.60 -36.19
N CYS A 273 -7.68 9.87 -37.29
CA CYS A 273 -8.66 10.13 -38.35
C CYS A 273 -9.80 9.11 -38.38
N ASN A 274 -9.47 7.83 -38.22
CA ASN A 274 -10.43 6.74 -38.29
C ASN A 274 -10.77 6.20 -36.91
N ARG A 275 -11.87 5.44 -36.84
CA ARG A 275 -12.18 4.64 -35.65
C ARG A 275 -11.60 3.25 -35.82
N TYR A 276 -11.02 2.71 -34.76
CA TYR A 276 -10.50 1.35 -34.74
C TYR A 276 -11.09 0.52 -33.61
N THR A 277 -11.11 -0.79 -33.81
CA THR A 277 -11.41 -1.78 -32.78
C THR A 277 -10.54 -3.01 -32.96
N GLY A 278 -10.13 -3.62 -31.86
CA GLY A 278 -9.30 -4.82 -31.84
C GLY A 278 -9.47 -5.59 -30.54
N GLN A 279 -8.82 -6.74 -30.48
CA GLN A 279 -8.72 -7.53 -29.25
C GLN A 279 -7.52 -7.07 -28.42
N VAL A 280 -7.65 -7.16 -27.10
CA VAL A 280 -6.54 -6.96 -26.17
C VAL A 280 -6.54 -8.09 -25.15
N THR A 281 -5.36 -8.63 -24.86
CA THR A 281 -5.14 -9.61 -23.80
C THR A 281 -4.26 -8.98 -22.74
N LEU A 282 -4.76 -8.94 -21.50
CA LEU A 282 -4.00 -8.52 -20.34
C LEU A 282 -3.49 -9.77 -19.62
N GLY A 283 -2.17 -9.82 -19.39
CA GLY A 283 -1.51 -10.90 -18.68
C GLY A 283 -1.14 -10.51 -17.25
N ASN A 284 -0.35 -11.37 -16.60
CA ASN A 284 0.21 -11.07 -15.29
C ASN A 284 1.35 -10.04 -15.40
N LYS A 285 1.64 -9.32 -14.31
CA LYS A 285 2.80 -8.41 -14.19
C LYS A 285 2.89 -7.38 -15.33
N ASP A 286 1.80 -6.67 -15.56
CA ASP A 286 1.69 -5.59 -16.54
C ASP A 286 1.94 -6.01 -18.01
N ALA A 287 1.77 -7.30 -18.32
CA ALA A 287 1.80 -7.78 -19.70
C ALA A 287 0.52 -7.38 -20.46
N MET A 288 0.68 -6.92 -21.70
CA MET A 288 -0.43 -6.51 -22.57
C MET A 288 -0.09 -6.82 -24.02
N GLN A 289 -1.02 -7.42 -24.75
CA GLN A 289 -0.87 -7.70 -26.18
C GLN A 289 -2.14 -7.30 -26.92
N PHE A 290 -1.99 -6.55 -28.01
CA PHE A 290 -3.08 -6.26 -28.94
C PHE A 290 -3.10 -7.29 -30.07
N GLY A 291 -4.29 -7.76 -30.42
CA GLY A 291 -4.54 -8.51 -31.64
C GLY A 291 -4.68 -7.60 -32.87
N PRO A 292 -5.00 -8.17 -34.05
CA PRO A 292 -5.29 -7.38 -35.23
C PRO A 292 -6.41 -6.36 -34.99
N ALA A 293 -6.22 -5.13 -35.47
CA ALA A 293 -7.21 -4.06 -35.40
C ALA A 293 -7.93 -3.89 -36.74
N ALA A 294 -9.25 -3.74 -36.69
CA ALA A 294 -10.06 -3.26 -37.79
C ALA A 294 -10.18 -1.72 -37.68
N SER A 295 -9.94 -0.99 -38.76
CA SER A 295 -10.08 0.47 -38.83
C SER A 295 -11.04 0.85 -39.96
N THR A 296 -11.79 1.95 -39.78
CA THR A 296 -12.53 2.58 -40.88
C THR A 296 -11.56 3.16 -41.92
N ARG A 297 -12.06 3.50 -43.12
CA ARG A 297 -11.24 4.09 -44.20
C ARG A 297 -11.85 5.37 -44.74
N MET A 298 -11.84 6.42 -43.92
CA MET A 298 -12.18 7.78 -44.37
C MET A 298 -10.94 8.44 -44.97
N ALA A 299 -11.13 9.37 -45.90
CA ALA A 299 -10.04 10.16 -46.47
C ALA A 299 -9.54 11.17 -45.41
N CYS A 300 -8.29 11.03 -45.00
CA CYS A 300 -7.72 11.85 -43.93
C CYS A 300 -7.05 13.12 -44.49
N PRO A 301 -7.22 14.28 -43.86
CA PRO A 301 -6.55 15.50 -44.27
C PRO A 301 -5.07 15.50 -43.85
N GLY A 302 -4.20 16.03 -44.71
CA GLY A 302 -2.79 16.29 -44.42
C GLY A 302 -1.98 15.03 -44.08
N ASN A 303 -1.13 15.11 -43.06
CA ASN A 303 -0.25 14.01 -42.64
C ASN A 303 -0.88 13.05 -41.60
N THR A 304 -2.20 13.15 -41.38
CA THR A 304 -2.89 12.35 -40.34
C THR A 304 -2.82 10.85 -40.64
N ASP A 305 -2.73 10.45 -41.91
CA ASP A 305 -2.54 9.05 -42.33
C ASP A 305 -1.24 8.44 -41.81
N GLN A 306 -0.15 9.22 -41.78
CA GLN A 306 1.15 8.74 -41.28
C GLN A 306 1.10 8.52 -39.77
N GLN A 307 0.46 9.43 -39.05
CA GLN A 307 0.25 9.30 -37.60
C GLN A 307 -0.64 8.10 -37.26
N GLU A 308 -1.73 7.90 -38.00
CA GLU A 308 -2.61 6.73 -37.85
C GLU A 308 -1.83 5.43 -38.09
N ALA A 309 -1.07 5.34 -39.19
CA ALA A 309 -0.28 4.16 -39.49
C ALA A 309 0.79 3.87 -38.42
N ALA A 310 1.46 4.91 -37.92
CA ALA A 310 2.43 4.79 -36.84
C ALA A 310 1.79 4.30 -35.54
N TYR A 311 0.61 4.84 -35.19
CA TYR A 311 -0.15 4.46 -34.00
C TYR A 311 -0.60 2.99 -34.04
N LEU A 312 -1.26 2.56 -35.11
CA LEU A 312 -1.75 1.19 -35.24
C LEU A 312 -0.60 0.17 -35.28
N LYS A 313 0.52 0.53 -35.91
CA LYS A 313 1.75 -0.29 -35.90
C LYS A 313 2.34 -0.40 -34.49
N ALA A 314 2.41 0.72 -33.77
CA ALA A 314 2.92 0.74 -32.40
C ALA A 314 2.07 -0.12 -31.46
N LEU A 315 0.73 -0.05 -31.55
CA LEU A 315 -0.18 -0.90 -30.77
C LEU A 315 0.09 -2.40 -30.97
N HIS A 316 0.34 -2.83 -32.21
CA HIS A 316 0.62 -4.23 -32.50
C HIS A 316 1.94 -4.73 -31.87
N GLY A 317 2.91 -3.83 -31.65
CA GLY A 317 4.22 -4.15 -31.05
C GLY A 317 4.23 -4.14 -29.51
N VAL A 318 3.12 -3.79 -28.86
CA VAL A 318 3.04 -3.71 -27.40
C VAL A 318 3.12 -5.10 -26.78
N THR A 319 3.93 -5.22 -25.73
CA THR A 319 4.04 -6.43 -24.90
C THR A 319 3.84 -6.17 -23.42
N ALA A 320 4.00 -4.91 -22.99
CA ALA A 320 3.85 -4.49 -21.60
C ALA A 320 3.29 -3.06 -21.51
N TYR A 321 2.84 -2.69 -20.33
CA TYR A 321 2.42 -1.32 -20.02
C TYR A 321 2.96 -0.86 -18.67
N HIS A 322 3.00 0.45 -18.47
CA HIS A 322 3.16 1.08 -17.17
C HIS A 322 2.00 2.05 -16.94
N LEU A 323 1.27 1.84 -15.85
CA LEU A 323 0.13 2.65 -15.44
C LEU A 323 0.50 3.47 -14.22
N ASN A 324 0.36 4.79 -14.32
CA ASN A 324 0.50 5.74 -13.22
C ASN A 324 -0.79 6.55 -13.10
N THR A 325 -0.90 7.33 -12.02
CA THR A 325 -2.03 8.27 -11.87
C THR A 325 -2.08 9.24 -13.05
N GLY A 326 -3.13 9.11 -13.87
CA GLY A 326 -3.39 9.92 -15.05
C GLY A 326 -2.48 9.69 -16.25
N SER A 327 -1.63 8.66 -16.25
CA SER A 327 -0.75 8.36 -17.39
C SER A 327 -0.63 6.86 -17.64
N LEU A 328 -0.64 6.49 -18.92
CA LEU A 328 -0.42 5.13 -19.40
C LEU A 328 0.71 5.15 -20.43
N ILE A 329 1.70 4.28 -20.25
CA ILE A 329 2.80 4.10 -21.19
C ILE A 329 2.73 2.67 -21.71
N LEU A 330 2.72 2.50 -23.03
CA LEU A 330 2.83 1.19 -23.67
C LEU A 330 4.26 0.94 -24.11
N LEU A 331 4.71 -0.30 -23.95
CA LEU A 331 6.08 -0.73 -24.13
C LEU A 331 6.20 -1.89 -25.13
N ASP A 332 7.27 -1.90 -25.90
CA ASP A 332 7.68 -3.06 -26.70
C ASP A 332 8.40 -4.14 -25.86
N ALA A 333 8.81 -5.23 -26.51
CA ALA A 333 9.51 -6.35 -25.88
C ALA A 333 10.91 -5.99 -25.32
N GLN A 334 11.44 -4.82 -25.71
CA GLN A 334 12.72 -4.28 -25.25
C GLN A 334 12.51 -3.20 -24.16
N TYR A 335 11.29 -3.00 -23.68
CA TYR A 335 10.90 -1.97 -22.73
C TYR A 335 11.09 -0.53 -23.24
N ASN A 336 11.13 -0.32 -24.56
CA ASN A 336 11.08 1.01 -25.12
C ASN A 336 9.65 1.53 -25.10
N LYS A 337 9.48 2.84 -24.83
CA LYS A 337 8.18 3.50 -24.91
C LYS A 337 7.73 3.61 -26.36
N VAL A 338 6.61 2.98 -26.70
CA VAL A 338 6.03 3.05 -28.05
C VAL A 338 4.85 4.00 -28.13
N ILE A 339 4.05 4.13 -27.06
CA ILE A 339 2.95 5.10 -26.99
C ILE A 339 2.84 5.64 -25.56
N GLU A 340 2.76 6.95 -25.42
CA GLU A 340 2.55 7.62 -24.13
C GLU A 340 1.20 8.32 -24.14
N PHE A 341 0.35 7.99 -23.16
CA PHE A 341 -0.99 8.51 -23.00
C PHE A 341 -1.16 9.33 -21.71
N LYS A 342 -2.17 10.20 -21.73
CA LYS A 342 -2.75 10.86 -20.56
C LYS A 342 -4.27 10.77 -20.58
N ILE A 343 -4.88 10.94 -19.42
CA ILE A 343 -6.31 11.28 -19.34
C ILE A 343 -6.50 12.73 -19.76
N LEU A 344 -7.52 13.01 -20.58
CA LEU A 344 -7.92 14.40 -20.83
C LEU A 344 -8.56 14.98 -19.55
N PRO A 345 -8.24 16.23 -19.18
CA PRO A 345 -9.03 16.96 -18.21
C PRO A 345 -10.49 17.04 -18.67
N GLU A 346 -11.45 16.97 -17.74
CA GLU A 346 -12.89 17.01 -18.04
C GLU A 346 -13.28 18.27 -18.86
N SER A 347 -12.53 19.36 -18.73
CA SER A 347 -12.68 20.61 -19.50
C SER A 347 -12.24 20.56 -20.96
N GLN A 348 -11.62 19.45 -21.39
CA GLN A 348 -11.09 19.23 -22.75
C GLN A 348 -11.73 18.02 -23.44
N LEU A 349 -12.74 17.41 -22.81
CA LEU A 349 -13.60 16.44 -23.47
C LEU A 349 -14.50 17.18 -24.49
N PRO A 350 -14.67 16.65 -25.72
CA PRO A 350 -15.41 17.31 -26.79
C PRO A 350 -16.91 17.43 -26.55
#